data_AF-A0A8S3T168-F1
#
_entry.id   AF-A0A8S3T168-F1
#
_cell.length_a   1.000
_cell.length_b   1.000
_cell.length_c   1.000
_cell.angle_alpha   90.00
_cell.angle_beta   90.00
_cell.angle_gamma   90.00
#
_symmetry.space_group_name_H-M   'P 1'
#
loop_
_entity.id
_entity.type
_entity.pdbx_description
1 polymer ?
#
loop_
_entity_poly.entity_id
_entity_poly.type
_entity_poly.pdbx_seq_one_letter_code
_entity_poly.pdbx_strand_id
1 'polypeptide(L)'
;MAYLIREAILNDNEIPSTVACTTKITASSIRLDWDEIYKTEYINYDVKYRVDGTMDFERLETKQKFIEINELKSDTLYNVCIFGVNFEGDSSPIVRGNLKTDKSNFSYLKGNSKLIKHGKIGLYQLEPAHVDSDKEGCLRTCYMIAKDTPSHQRSTIKTLLVLGATGAGKSTFIDALFNYVTGVSMTDEIRYSIINKNREEKEREYRQCDSQTRSVVEYILPKMDGLRIDFPLNIIDTPEFNDTTEDFDKTIFEKIQDLLNGK
;
A
#
# COMPACT_ATOMS: atom_id res chain seq x y z
N MET A 1 37.32 -34.36 21.43
CA MET A 1 38.21 -33.21 21.18
C MET A 1 37.57 -32.39 20.07
N ALA A 2 36.48 -31.67 20.37
CA ALA A 2 36.44 -30.29 20.87
C ALA A 2 36.39 -29.27 19.71
N TYR A 3 35.21 -28.70 19.46
CA TYR A 3 35.01 -27.34 18.94
C TYR A 3 33.57 -26.94 19.35
N LEU A 4 33.45 -26.35 20.54
CA LEU A 4 33.17 -24.93 20.80
C LEU A 4 31.69 -24.57 20.63
N ILE A 5 30.97 -24.71 21.74
CA ILE A 5 29.71 -24.03 22.04
C ILE A 5 30.02 -22.53 22.05
N ARG A 6 29.50 -21.78 21.09
CA ARG A 6 29.29 -20.33 21.24
C ARG A 6 27.83 -20.15 21.60
N GLU A 7 27.59 -19.76 22.84
CA GLU A 7 26.34 -19.11 23.22
C GLU A 7 26.17 -17.85 22.36
N ALA A 8 25.15 -17.84 21.52
CA ALA A 8 24.68 -16.64 20.85
C ALA A 8 23.55 -16.06 21.70
N ILE A 9 23.78 -14.81 22.09
CA ILE A 9 22.87 -13.92 22.78
C ILE A 9 21.50 -13.96 22.09
N LEU A 10 20.47 -14.31 22.85
CA LEU A 10 19.06 -14.26 22.45
C LEU A 10 18.71 -12.84 21.96
N ASN A 11 18.56 -12.68 20.65
CA ASN A 11 17.84 -11.56 20.07
C ASN A 11 16.38 -12.02 19.86
N ASP A 12 15.41 -11.24 20.34
CA ASP A 12 13.96 -11.51 20.34
C ASP A 12 13.29 -11.64 18.93
N ASN A 13 14.06 -11.90 17.87
CA ASN A 13 13.59 -11.98 16.48
C ASN A 13 13.98 -13.29 15.76
N GLU A 14 14.49 -14.30 16.45
CA GLU A 14 14.88 -15.56 15.80
C GLU A 14 13.79 -16.63 15.84
N ILE A 15 13.49 -17.20 14.66
CA ILE A 15 12.77 -18.47 14.50
C ILE A 15 13.63 -19.56 15.18
N PRO A 16 13.18 -20.22 16.26
CA PRO A 16 13.93 -21.34 16.82
C PRO A 16 14.11 -22.44 15.76
N SER A 17 15.36 -22.82 15.56
CA SER A 17 15.87 -23.57 14.42
C SER A 17 15.50 -25.05 14.43
N THR A 18 14.77 -25.47 13.39
CA THR A 18 14.91 -26.80 12.77
C THR A 18 15.13 -26.75 11.26
N VAL A 19 15.03 -25.57 10.61
CA VAL A 19 15.25 -25.38 9.16
C VAL A 19 15.90 -24.03 8.89
N ALA A 20 16.75 -23.97 7.88
CA ALA A 20 17.03 -22.71 7.21
C ALA A 20 15.72 -22.18 6.62
N CYS A 21 15.18 -21.13 7.23
CA CYS A 21 14.04 -20.40 6.68
C CYS A 21 14.56 -19.07 6.15
N THR A 22 14.47 -18.85 4.84
CA THR A 22 14.71 -17.51 4.31
C THR A 22 13.40 -16.75 4.42
N THR A 23 13.46 -15.55 4.99
CA THR A 23 12.28 -14.72 5.20
C THR A 23 12.42 -13.41 4.44
N LYS A 24 11.38 -13.06 3.68
CA LYS A 24 11.19 -11.69 3.19
C LYS A 24 9.99 -11.12 3.90
N ILE A 25 10.23 -10.16 4.77
CA ILE A 25 9.19 -9.48 5.54
C ILE A 25 8.99 -8.10 4.92
N THR A 26 7.72 -7.70 4.84
CA THR A 26 7.30 -6.33 4.52
C THR A 26 6.32 -5.85 5.58
N ALA A 27 5.83 -4.61 5.45
CA ALA A 27 4.81 -4.09 6.34
C ALA A 27 3.46 -4.82 6.25
N SER A 28 3.21 -5.59 5.17
CA SER A 28 1.91 -6.26 4.96
C SER A 28 2.02 -7.70 4.46
N SER A 29 3.23 -8.25 4.34
CA SER A 29 3.42 -9.64 3.94
C SER A 29 4.64 -10.26 4.59
N ILE A 30 4.57 -11.57 4.76
CA ILE A 30 5.69 -12.41 5.19
C ILE A 30 5.80 -13.55 4.19
N ARG A 31 6.93 -13.61 3.49
CA ARG A 31 7.32 -14.76 2.68
C ARG A 31 8.25 -15.65 3.47
N LEU A 32 7.94 -16.94 3.51
CA LEU A 32 8.75 -17.98 4.11
C LEU A 32 9.13 -18.98 3.02
N ASP A 33 10.42 -19.24 2.88
CA ASP A 33 10.98 -20.34 2.09
C ASP A 33 11.67 -21.30 3.06
N TRP A 34 11.45 -22.61 2.93
CA TRP A 34 12.04 -23.62 3.83
C TRP A 34 12.63 -24.80 3.06
N ASP A 35 13.66 -25.41 3.63
CA ASP A 35 14.27 -26.61 3.07
C ASP A 35 13.51 -27.89 3.43
N GLU A 36 13.82 -28.95 2.68
CA GLU A 36 13.32 -30.29 2.92
C GLU A 36 13.93 -30.84 4.21
N ILE A 37 13.15 -30.87 5.29
CA ILE A 37 13.56 -31.62 6.48
C ILE A 37 13.11 -33.06 6.30
N TYR A 38 14.08 -33.98 6.28
CA TYR A 38 13.93 -35.43 6.17
C TYR A 38 13.63 -35.95 4.76
N LYS A 39 13.99 -37.22 4.50
CA LYS A 39 13.61 -37.98 3.27
C LYS A 39 12.11 -38.35 3.26
N THR A 40 11.28 -37.54 3.89
CA THR A 40 9.84 -37.78 4.02
C THR A 40 9.14 -36.97 2.96
N GLU A 41 8.43 -37.64 2.05
CA GLU A 41 7.60 -36.96 1.06
C GLU A 41 6.29 -36.50 1.73
N TYR A 42 6.13 -35.18 1.86
CA TYR A 42 4.87 -34.55 2.27
C TYR A 42 4.01 -34.25 1.03
N ILE A 43 2.70 -34.42 1.16
CA ILE A 43 1.72 -34.17 0.08
C ILE A 43 1.47 -32.67 -0.09
N ASN A 44 1.45 -31.95 1.02
CA ASN A 44 1.30 -30.51 1.13
C ASN A 44 1.84 -30.03 2.49
N TYR A 45 1.79 -28.72 2.68
CA TYR A 45 2.14 -28.03 3.91
C TYR A 45 0.96 -27.19 4.39
N ASP A 46 0.64 -27.34 5.66
CA ASP A 46 -0.33 -26.52 6.37
C ASP A 46 0.39 -25.40 7.10
N VAL A 47 -0.07 -24.17 6.90
CA VAL A 47 0.50 -22.97 7.52
C VAL A 47 -0.56 -22.37 8.43
N LYS A 48 -0.25 -22.30 9.72
CA LYS A 48 -1.11 -21.70 10.75
C LYS A 48 -0.43 -20.44 11.25
N TYR A 49 -1.11 -19.30 11.19
CA TYR A 49 -0.58 -18.04 11.72
C TYR A 49 -1.63 -17.27 12.51
N ARG A 50 -1.17 -16.40 13.41
CA ARG A 50 -2.05 -15.50 14.17
C ARG A 50 -1.27 -14.30 14.68
N VAL A 51 -1.98 -13.23 15.01
CA VAL A 51 -1.41 -12.13 15.79
C VAL A 51 -1.00 -12.67 17.16
N ASP A 52 0.18 -12.30 17.64
CA ASP A 52 0.63 -12.73 18.97
C ASP A 52 -0.35 -12.28 20.06
N GLY A 53 -0.63 -13.20 20.98
CA GLY A 53 -1.65 -13.02 22.03
C GLY A 53 -3.10 -13.26 21.61
N THR A 54 -3.43 -13.48 20.32
CA THR A 54 -4.80 -13.89 19.93
C THR A 54 -4.98 -15.40 20.02
N MET A 55 -6.23 -15.86 20.15
CA MET A 55 -6.52 -17.30 20.26
C MET A 55 -6.61 -17.97 18.89
N ASP A 56 -7.31 -17.34 17.95
CA ASP A 56 -7.66 -17.96 16.67
C ASP A 56 -6.50 -17.91 15.67
N PHE A 57 -6.24 -19.06 15.04
CA PHE A 57 -5.30 -19.19 13.93
C PHE A 57 -6.03 -19.06 12.60
N GLU A 58 -5.45 -18.29 11.70
CA GLU A 58 -5.73 -18.36 10.28
C GLU A 58 -4.91 -19.51 9.66
N ARG A 59 -5.47 -20.14 8.62
CA ARG A 59 -4.87 -21.31 7.97
C ARG A 59 -4.74 -21.10 6.47
N LEU A 60 -3.59 -21.47 5.94
CA LEU A 60 -3.29 -21.55 4.51
C LEU A 60 -2.66 -22.90 4.19
N GLU A 61 -2.65 -23.27 2.92
CA GLU A 61 -2.04 -24.51 2.44
C GLU A 61 -1.19 -24.25 1.21
N THR A 62 -0.09 -24.98 1.06
CA THR A 62 0.76 -24.92 -0.13
C THR A 62 1.38 -26.27 -0.43
N LYS A 63 1.57 -26.59 -1.70
CA LYS A 63 2.36 -27.77 -2.14
C LYS A 63 3.82 -27.41 -2.38
N GLN A 64 4.15 -26.12 -2.33
CA GLN A 64 5.48 -25.60 -2.57
C GLN A 64 6.20 -25.47 -1.23
N LYS A 65 7.54 -25.45 -1.25
CA LYS A 65 8.35 -25.21 -0.05
C LYS A 65 8.52 -23.72 0.27
N PHE A 66 7.51 -22.94 -0.13
CA PHE A 66 7.39 -21.57 0.23
C PHE A 66 5.93 -21.16 0.33
N ILE A 67 5.69 -20.10 1.07
CA ILE A 67 4.41 -19.42 1.14
C ILE A 67 4.63 -17.92 1.30
N GLU A 68 3.71 -17.11 0.76
CA GLU A 68 3.62 -15.70 1.07
C GLU A 68 2.27 -15.44 1.76
N ILE A 69 2.36 -15.05 3.03
CA ILE A 69 1.20 -14.63 3.82
C ILE A 69 1.02 -13.14 3.56
N ASN A 70 -0.11 -12.76 2.98
CA ASN A 70 -0.41 -11.40 2.55
C ASN A 70 -1.44 -10.73 3.47
N GLU A 71 -1.64 -9.42 3.28
CA GLU A 71 -2.64 -8.61 4.00
C GLU A 71 -2.49 -8.66 5.53
N LEU A 72 -1.25 -8.78 6.00
CA LEU A 72 -0.93 -8.69 7.42
C LEU A 72 -1.00 -7.25 7.91
N LYS A 73 -1.24 -7.06 9.21
CA LYS A 73 -1.14 -5.77 9.88
C LYS A 73 0.33 -5.39 10.00
N SER A 74 0.63 -4.11 9.79
CA SER A 74 2.00 -3.59 9.96
C SER A 74 2.41 -3.47 11.43
N ASP A 75 3.71 -3.44 11.71
CA ASP A 75 4.31 -3.38 13.06
C ASP A 75 3.75 -4.41 14.04
N THR A 76 3.30 -5.56 13.54
CA THR A 76 2.54 -6.55 14.30
C THR A 76 3.33 -7.84 14.40
N LEU A 77 3.40 -8.38 15.62
CA LEU A 77 4.05 -9.66 15.87
C LEU A 77 3.08 -10.81 15.53
N TYR A 78 3.54 -11.75 14.72
CA TYR A 78 2.79 -12.93 14.32
C TYR A 78 3.46 -14.20 14.81
N ASN A 79 2.68 -15.12 15.37
CA ASN A 79 3.12 -16.50 15.55
C ASN A 79 2.84 -17.26 14.25
N VAL A 80 3.84 -17.92 13.69
CA VAL A 80 3.68 -18.74 12.49
C VAL A 80 4.19 -20.16 12.75
N CYS A 81 3.39 -21.15 12.34
CA CYS A 81 3.69 -22.57 12.41
C CYS A 81 3.44 -23.22 11.05
N ILE A 82 4.38 -24.02 10.56
CA ILE A 82 4.25 -24.79 9.31
C ILE A 82 4.31 -26.28 9.66
N PHE A 83 3.40 -27.07 9.09
CA PHE A 83 3.29 -28.50 9.29
C PHE A 83 3.38 -29.20 7.93
N GLY A 84 4.12 -30.30 7.85
CA GLY A 84 4.07 -31.17 6.69
C GLY A 84 2.88 -32.11 6.84
N VAL A 85 2.13 -32.32 5.78
CA VAL A 85 0.95 -33.19 5.81
C VAL A 85 1.24 -34.42 4.96
N ASN A 86 0.98 -35.60 5.53
CA ASN A 86 1.07 -36.88 4.85
C ASN A 86 -0.24 -37.67 5.03
N PHE A 87 -0.26 -38.94 4.62
CA PHE A 87 -1.45 -39.80 4.75
C PHE A 87 -1.84 -40.12 6.21
N GLU A 88 -0.95 -39.89 7.17
CA GLU A 88 -1.17 -40.12 8.60
C GLU A 88 -1.62 -38.83 9.35
N GLY A 89 -1.58 -37.67 8.67
CA GLY A 89 -2.01 -36.37 9.20
C GLY A 89 -0.89 -35.33 9.25
N ASP A 90 -1.07 -34.31 10.11
CA ASP A 90 -0.11 -33.23 10.33
C ASP A 90 1.14 -33.76 11.06
N SER A 91 2.33 -33.39 10.58
CA SER A 91 3.60 -33.63 11.28
C SER A 91 3.72 -32.81 12.56
N SER A 92 4.82 -32.96 13.28
CA SER A 92 5.27 -31.89 14.20
C SER A 92 5.60 -30.61 13.40
N PRO A 93 5.49 -29.41 14.00
CA PRO A 93 5.83 -28.17 13.30
C PRO A 93 7.24 -28.23 12.71
N ILE A 94 7.33 -28.07 11.40
CA ILE A 94 8.56 -27.99 10.60
C ILE A 94 9.24 -26.64 10.84
N VAL A 95 8.43 -25.58 10.81
CA VAL A 95 8.84 -24.20 11.13
C VAL A 95 7.94 -23.70 12.24
N ARG A 96 8.52 -23.05 13.25
CA ARG A 96 7.79 -22.33 14.27
C ARG A 96 8.57 -21.08 14.64
N GLY A 97 7.94 -19.92 14.59
CA GLY A 97 8.61 -18.68 14.96
C GLY A 97 7.67 -17.51 15.17
N ASN A 98 8.20 -16.48 15.84
CA ASN A 98 7.55 -15.19 15.97
C ASN A 98 8.17 -14.24 14.94
N LEU A 99 7.34 -13.67 14.08
CA LEU A 99 7.76 -12.81 12.99
C LEU A 99 7.04 -11.49 13.08
N LYS A 100 7.80 -10.41 13.16
CA LYS A 100 7.23 -9.07 13.23
C LYS A 100 7.20 -8.46 11.83
N THR A 101 6.02 -8.05 11.37
CA THR A 101 5.91 -7.25 10.14
C THR A 101 6.57 -5.90 10.33
N ASP A 102 7.11 -5.35 9.25
CA ASP A 102 7.71 -4.03 9.30
C ASP A 102 6.67 -2.96 9.65
N LYS A 103 7.12 -1.83 10.18
CA LYS A 103 6.27 -0.66 10.27
C LYS A 103 5.86 -0.24 8.87
N SER A 104 4.57 0.08 8.69
CA SER A 104 4.16 0.82 7.50
C SER A 104 4.93 2.13 7.50
N ASN A 105 5.64 2.38 6.40
CA ASN A 105 6.43 3.60 6.23
C ASN A 105 5.57 4.85 6.34
N PHE A 106 4.23 4.75 6.31
CA PHE A 106 3.33 5.88 6.17
C PHE A 106 2.48 6.17 7.41
N SER A 107 2.77 5.52 8.53
CA SER A 107 2.21 5.93 9.83
C SER A 107 2.42 7.43 10.13
N TYR A 108 3.48 8.06 9.60
CA TYR A 108 3.70 9.51 9.71
C TYR A 108 2.67 10.34 8.92
N LEU A 109 2.09 9.84 7.82
CA LEU A 109 1.04 10.55 7.08
C LEU A 109 -0.15 10.85 7.99
N LYS A 110 -0.36 10.01 9.02
CA LYS A 110 -1.37 10.27 10.05
C LYS A 110 -1.16 11.64 10.72
N GLY A 111 0.08 12.04 10.99
CA GLY A 111 0.42 13.33 11.60
C GLY A 111 0.08 14.54 10.72
N ASN A 112 0.12 14.37 9.40
CA ASN A 112 -0.24 15.41 8.41
C ASN A 112 -1.68 15.27 7.90
N SER A 113 -2.51 14.49 8.61
CA SER A 113 -3.88 14.20 8.20
C SER A 113 -4.88 14.60 9.28
N LYS A 114 -6.08 14.94 8.85
CA LYS A 114 -7.20 15.24 9.74
C LYS A 114 -8.17 14.07 9.78
N LEU A 115 -8.48 13.56 10.97
CA LEU A 115 -9.55 12.58 11.12
C LEU A 115 -10.89 13.22 10.71
N ILE A 116 -11.53 12.69 9.68
CA ILE A 116 -12.81 13.18 9.15
C ILE A 116 -13.97 12.23 9.42
N LYS A 117 -13.71 10.94 9.63
CA LYS A 117 -14.73 9.97 10.07
C LYS A 117 -14.20 9.10 11.19
N HIS A 118 -14.87 9.16 12.33
CA HIS A 118 -14.60 8.30 13.48
C HIS A 118 -15.23 6.91 13.28
N GLY A 119 -14.60 5.89 13.88
CA GLY A 119 -15.06 4.52 13.86
C GLY A 119 -13.94 3.54 14.19
N LYS A 120 -14.23 2.24 14.09
CA LYS A 120 -13.22 1.18 14.23
C LYS A 120 -12.11 1.31 13.18
N ILE A 121 -12.47 1.77 11.98
CA ILE A 121 -11.51 2.17 10.94
C ILE A 121 -11.68 3.67 10.77
N GLY A 122 -10.66 4.44 11.14
CA GLY A 122 -10.67 5.90 11.01
C GLY A 122 -10.39 6.33 9.57
N LEU A 123 -11.17 7.28 9.04
CA LEU A 123 -10.88 7.91 7.74
C LEU A 123 -10.18 9.25 7.97
N TYR A 124 -8.98 9.38 7.45
CA TYR A 124 -8.11 10.53 7.62
C TYR A 124 -7.96 11.27 6.29
N GLN A 125 -8.38 12.53 6.25
CA GLN A 125 -8.13 13.42 5.13
C GLN A 125 -6.66 13.81 5.13
N LEU A 126 -5.91 13.39 4.12
CA LEU A 126 -4.53 13.81 3.92
C LEU A 126 -4.51 15.08 3.07
N GLU A 127 -3.80 16.10 3.54
CA GLU A 127 -3.55 17.29 2.76
C GLU A 127 -2.26 17.12 1.93
N PRO A 128 -2.21 17.63 0.69
CA PRO A 128 -0.97 17.62 -0.09
C PRO A 128 0.14 18.37 0.64
N ALA A 129 1.37 17.86 0.55
CA ALA A 129 2.56 18.53 1.06
C ALA A 129 2.83 19.85 0.33
N HIS A 130 2.51 19.91 -0.96
CA HIS A 130 2.61 21.11 -1.79
C HIS A 130 1.50 21.12 -2.84
N VAL A 131 1.05 22.31 -3.24
CA VAL A 131 0.03 22.49 -4.29
C VAL A 131 0.48 23.60 -5.22
N ASP A 132 0.53 23.29 -6.51
CA ASP A 132 0.63 24.27 -7.60
C ASP A 132 -0.70 24.38 -8.32
N SER A 133 -0.94 25.52 -8.98
CA SER A 133 -2.10 25.70 -9.85
C SER A 133 -1.72 26.60 -11.02
N ASP A 134 -2.37 26.39 -12.16
CA ASP A 134 -2.24 27.32 -13.29
C ASP A 134 -2.92 28.67 -12.99
N LYS A 135 -2.69 29.64 -13.87
CA LYS A 135 -3.20 31.01 -13.68
C LYS A 135 -4.71 31.06 -13.65
N GLU A 136 -5.37 30.23 -14.45
CA GLU A 136 -6.83 30.16 -14.55
C GLU A 136 -7.48 29.31 -13.43
N GLY A 137 -6.70 28.52 -12.70
CA GLY A 137 -7.16 27.61 -11.64
C GLY A 137 -7.88 26.36 -12.14
N CYS A 138 -7.76 26.01 -13.43
CA CYS A 138 -8.36 24.79 -13.99
C CYS A 138 -7.41 23.59 -14.06
N LEU A 139 -6.12 23.78 -13.76
CA LEU A 139 -5.20 22.69 -13.44
C LEU A 139 -4.66 22.89 -12.03
N ARG A 140 -4.78 21.87 -11.20
CA ARG A 140 -4.19 21.83 -9.86
C ARG A 140 -3.26 20.63 -9.76
N THR A 141 -2.02 20.87 -9.36
CA THR A 141 -1.03 19.81 -9.12
C THR A 141 -0.78 19.66 -7.62
N CYS A 142 -1.13 18.51 -7.08
CA CYS A 142 -1.03 18.13 -5.68
C CYS A 142 0.14 17.16 -5.48
N TYR A 143 1.15 17.59 -4.74
CA TYR A 143 2.25 16.72 -4.32
C TYR A 143 1.90 16.07 -2.98
N MET A 144 1.60 14.78 -3.00
CA MET A 144 0.97 14.13 -1.84
C MET A 144 1.93 13.85 -0.68
N ILE A 145 3.22 13.72 -0.99
CA ILE A 145 4.26 13.44 -0.01
C ILE A 145 5.41 14.42 -0.26
N ALA A 146 6.01 14.93 0.81
CA ALA A 146 7.16 15.80 0.71
C ALA A 146 8.29 15.08 -0.05
N LYS A 147 8.98 15.82 -0.92
CA LYS A 147 10.21 15.34 -1.56
C LYS A 147 11.30 15.24 -0.50
N ASP A 148 11.44 14.08 0.13
CA ASP A 148 12.78 13.69 0.54
C ASP A 148 13.55 13.33 -0.73
N THR A 149 14.81 13.73 -0.77
CA THR A 149 15.69 13.80 -1.94
C THR A 149 15.64 12.52 -2.81
N PRO A 150 15.68 12.65 -4.15
CA PRO A 150 15.50 11.50 -5.04
C PRO A 150 16.69 10.53 -4.92
N SER A 151 16.39 9.25 -4.75
CA SER A 151 17.31 8.21 -5.22
C SER A 151 17.53 8.45 -6.71
N HIS A 152 18.80 8.63 -7.10
CA HIS A 152 19.25 9.13 -8.41
C HIS A 152 19.02 8.13 -9.58
N GLN A 153 18.00 7.29 -9.51
CA GLN A 153 17.61 6.45 -10.64
C GLN A 153 16.62 7.21 -11.53
N ARG A 154 17.00 7.38 -12.80
CA ARG A 154 16.07 7.68 -13.92
C ARG A 154 14.94 6.66 -13.87
N SER A 155 13.86 6.97 -13.17
CA SER A 155 12.66 6.15 -13.10
C SER A 155 11.61 6.82 -13.97
N THR A 156 11.10 6.06 -14.93
CA THR A 156 10.01 6.53 -15.79
C THR A 156 8.76 6.72 -14.94
N ILE A 157 8.20 7.93 -14.97
CA ILE A 157 6.92 8.23 -14.30
C ILE A 157 5.83 7.39 -14.98
N LYS A 158 5.01 6.71 -14.20
CA LYS A 158 3.78 6.08 -14.72
C LYS A 158 2.61 7.01 -14.48
N THR A 159 1.85 7.31 -15.53
CA THR A 159 0.68 8.17 -15.46
C THR A 159 -0.60 7.35 -15.60
N LEU A 160 -1.55 7.57 -14.69
CA LEU A 160 -2.88 7.01 -14.70
C LEU A 160 -3.91 8.13 -14.93
N LEU A 161 -4.55 8.13 -16.10
CA LEU A 161 -5.66 9.03 -16.42
C LEU A 161 -6.97 8.38 -15.98
N VAL A 162 -7.71 9.02 -15.08
CA VAL A 162 -8.95 8.49 -14.51
C VAL A 162 -10.14 9.18 -15.13
N LEU A 163 -10.85 8.48 -16.01
CA LEU A 163 -12.03 8.96 -16.74
C LEU A 163 -13.31 8.27 -16.24
N GLY A 164 -14.45 8.97 -16.34
CA GLY A 164 -15.76 8.39 -16.02
C GLY A 164 -16.81 9.42 -15.61
N ALA A 165 -18.08 9.02 -15.70
CA ALA A 165 -19.21 9.86 -15.33
C ALA A 165 -19.26 10.19 -13.83
N THR A 166 -20.11 11.15 -13.46
CA THR A 166 -20.51 11.42 -12.07
C THR A 166 -20.99 10.13 -11.40
N GLY A 167 -20.56 9.89 -10.16
CA GLY A 167 -20.99 8.71 -9.42
C GLY A 167 -20.38 7.37 -9.87
N ALA A 168 -19.55 7.35 -10.93
CA ALA A 168 -18.86 6.12 -11.37
C ALA A 168 -17.78 5.63 -10.40
N GLY A 169 -17.51 6.36 -9.32
CA GLY A 169 -16.58 5.94 -8.27
C GLY A 169 -15.13 6.35 -8.46
N LYS A 170 -14.81 7.28 -9.39
CA LYS A 170 -13.44 7.77 -9.63
C LYS A 170 -12.70 8.16 -8.35
N SER A 171 -13.30 9.01 -7.51
CA SER A 171 -12.67 9.45 -6.27
C SER A 171 -12.41 8.29 -5.30
N THR A 172 -13.35 7.35 -5.22
CA THR A 172 -13.20 6.14 -4.39
C THR A 172 -12.06 5.27 -4.91
N PHE A 173 -11.92 5.15 -6.23
CA PHE A 173 -10.80 4.43 -6.84
C PHE A 173 -9.46 5.10 -6.56
N ILE A 174 -9.37 6.43 -6.68
CA ILE A 174 -8.16 7.20 -6.38
C ILE A 174 -7.76 7.03 -4.91
N ASP A 175 -8.71 7.17 -3.98
CA ASP A 175 -8.45 6.95 -2.55
C ASP A 175 -8.00 5.50 -2.29
N ALA A 176 -8.66 4.51 -2.88
CA ALA A 176 -8.29 3.10 -2.73
C ALA A 176 -6.88 2.82 -3.29
N LEU A 177 -6.57 3.36 -4.47
CA LEU A 177 -5.25 3.25 -5.09
C LEU A 177 -4.17 3.89 -4.21
N PHE A 178 -4.44 5.08 -3.65
CA PHE A 178 -3.51 5.73 -2.74
C PHE A 178 -3.22 4.87 -1.50
N ASN A 179 -4.26 4.32 -0.87
CA ASN A 179 -4.09 3.42 0.29
C ASN A 179 -3.28 2.17 -0.08
N TYR A 180 -3.58 1.56 -1.24
CA TYR A 180 -2.82 0.42 -1.73
C TYR A 180 -1.35 0.77 -1.97
N VAL A 181 -1.07 1.85 -2.71
CA VAL A 181 0.30 2.28 -3.06
C VAL A 181 1.10 2.63 -1.81
N THR A 182 0.47 3.26 -0.80
CA THR A 182 1.07 3.55 0.50
C THR A 182 1.10 2.37 1.46
N GLY A 183 0.73 1.17 1.01
CA GLY A 183 0.84 -0.05 1.81
C GLY A 183 -0.09 -0.12 3.01
N VAL A 184 -1.15 0.70 3.04
CA VAL A 184 -2.23 0.55 4.02
C VAL A 184 -2.92 -0.79 3.74
N SER A 185 -2.77 -1.72 4.68
CA SER A 185 -3.37 -3.05 4.60
C SER A 185 -4.88 -2.97 4.80
N MET A 186 -5.62 -3.93 4.23
CA MET A 186 -7.05 -4.06 4.48
C MET A 186 -7.38 -4.24 5.96
N THR A 187 -6.46 -4.83 6.74
CA THR A 187 -6.63 -5.06 8.18
C THR A 187 -6.28 -3.86 9.05
N ASP A 188 -5.68 -2.82 8.49
CA ASP A 188 -5.30 -1.63 9.26
C ASP A 188 -6.55 -0.84 9.67
N GLU A 189 -6.52 -0.22 10.85
CA GLU A 189 -7.61 0.59 11.39
C GLU A 189 -7.57 2.06 10.92
N ILE A 190 -6.89 2.30 9.80
CA ILE A 190 -6.72 3.60 9.17
C ILE A 190 -6.99 3.53 7.68
N ARG A 191 -7.66 4.55 7.14
CA ARG A 191 -7.77 4.81 5.70
C ARG A 191 -7.45 6.28 5.44
N TYR A 192 -6.77 6.54 4.35
CA TYR A 192 -6.56 7.91 3.87
C TYR A 192 -7.57 8.27 2.79
N SER A 193 -8.03 9.52 2.81
CA SER A 193 -8.68 10.15 1.66
C SER A 193 -7.81 11.31 1.22
N ILE A 194 -7.45 11.35 -0.06
CA ILE A 194 -6.62 12.42 -0.64
C ILE A 194 -7.47 13.43 -1.42
N ILE A 195 -8.73 13.08 -1.66
CA ILE A 195 -9.72 13.94 -2.32
C ILE A 195 -10.51 14.68 -1.27
N ASN A 196 -10.32 16.00 -1.19
CA ASN A 196 -11.03 16.83 -0.22
C ASN A 196 -12.22 17.53 -0.89
N LYS A 197 -13.35 16.82 -0.96
CA LYS A 197 -14.57 17.32 -1.63
C LYS A 197 -15.06 18.66 -1.06
N ASN A 198 -15.01 18.82 0.26
CA ASN A 198 -15.45 20.05 0.93
C ASN A 198 -14.56 21.25 0.57
N ARG A 199 -13.26 21.02 0.39
CA ARG A 199 -12.31 22.04 -0.05
C ARG A 199 -12.48 22.34 -1.53
N GLU A 200 -12.63 21.32 -2.37
CA GLU A 200 -12.90 21.49 -3.79
C GLU A 200 -14.17 22.30 -4.03
N GLU A 201 -15.23 22.06 -3.26
CA GLU A 201 -16.48 22.82 -3.32
C GLU A 201 -16.28 24.29 -2.93
N LYS A 202 -15.58 24.58 -1.83
CA LYS A 202 -15.29 25.95 -1.43
C LYS A 202 -14.37 26.68 -2.40
N GLU A 203 -13.39 25.98 -2.96
CA GLU A 203 -12.48 26.54 -3.97
C GLU A 203 -13.16 26.71 -5.33
N ARG A 204 -14.31 26.08 -5.60
CA ARG A 204 -15.11 26.36 -6.81
C ARG A 204 -15.70 27.77 -6.80
N GLU A 205 -16.06 28.31 -5.63
CA GLU A 205 -16.67 29.64 -5.52
C GLU A 205 -15.74 30.80 -5.91
N TYR A 206 -14.42 30.57 -5.95
CA TYR A 206 -13.42 31.62 -6.20
C TYR A 206 -12.63 31.45 -7.51
N ARG A 207 -12.92 30.42 -8.30
CA ARG A 207 -12.20 30.13 -9.56
C ARG A 207 -12.91 30.76 -10.75
N GLN A 208 -12.15 31.36 -11.66
CA GLN A 208 -12.68 31.92 -12.92
C GLN A 208 -13.26 30.87 -13.87
N CYS A 209 -13.02 29.58 -13.61
CA CYS A 209 -13.62 28.48 -14.37
C CYS A 209 -15.00 28.11 -13.78
N ASP A 210 -16.03 28.85 -14.21
CA ASP A 210 -17.27 29.08 -13.45
C ASP A 210 -18.43 28.10 -13.74
N SER A 211 -18.22 26.78 -13.67
CA SER A 211 -19.36 25.85 -13.50
C SER A 211 -18.92 24.56 -12.81
N GLN A 212 -19.91 23.79 -12.39
CA GLN A 212 -19.76 22.52 -11.69
C GLN A 212 -18.68 21.64 -12.34
N THR A 213 -17.75 21.13 -11.52
CA THR A 213 -16.74 20.12 -11.89
C THR A 213 -15.80 20.50 -13.06
N ARG A 214 -15.11 21.66 -13.03
CA ARG A 214 -14.28 22.16 -14.16
C ARG A 214 -12.74 22.11 -14.04
N SER A 215 -12.14 21.44 -13.06
CA SER A 215 -10.68 21.41 -12.90
C SER A 215 -10.08 20.02 -12.99
N VAL A 216 -9.05 19.86 -13.81
CA VAL A 216 -8.17 18.68 -13.80
C VAL A 216 -7.32 18.73 -12.55
N VAL A 217 -7.25 17.61 -11.81
CA VAL A 217 -6.39 17.50 -10.63
C VAL A 217 -5.34 16.43 -10.88
N GLU A 218 -4.08 16.83 -10.75
CA GLU A 218 -2.95 15.94 -10.85
C GLU A 218 -2.42 15.61 -9.45
N TYR A 219 -2.36 14.33 -9.09
CA TYR A 219 -1.76 13.86 -7.85
C TYR A 219 -0.42 13.19 -8.14
N ILE A 220 0.65 13.75 -7.58
CA ILE A 220 2.02 13.26 -7.77
C ILE A 220 2.48 12.55 -6.50
N LEU A 221 2.84 11.27 -6.67
CA LEU A 221 3.52 10.45 -5.67
C LEU A 221 4.94 10.17 -6.16
N PRO A 222 5.99 10.68 -5.48
CA PRO A 222 7.36 10.39 -5.85
C PRO A 222 7.73 8.93 -5.53
N LYS A 223 8.73 8.40 -6.23
CA LYS A 223 9.36 7.14 -5.83
C LYS A 223 10.02 7.31 -4.46
N MET A 224 9.66 6.45 -3.51
CA MET A 224 10.31 6.38 -2.21
C MET A 224 10.23 4.97 -1.64
N ASP A 225 11.13 4.66 -0.72
CA ASP A 225 11.16 3.38 -0.05
C ASP A 225 9.88 3.16 0.78
N GLY A 226 9.34 1.95 0.71
CA GLY A 226 8.14 1.53 1.42
C GLY A 226 6.82 1.66 0.67
N LEU A 227 6.79 2.36 -0.47
CA LEU A 227 5.63 2.24 -1.37
C LEU A 227 5.56 0.82 -1.94
N ARG A 228 4.35 0.34 -2.27
CA ARG A 228 4.15 -0.92 -3.00
C ARG A 228 4.64 -0.86 -4.46
N ILE A 229 5.05 0.32 -4.93
CA ILE A 229 5.52 0.59 -6.29
C ILE A 229 6.96 1.11 -6.26
N ASP A 230 7.72 0.83 -7.32
CA ASP A 230 9.13 1.19 -7.46
C ASP A 230 9.39 2.32 -8.48
N PHE A 231 8.33 3.05 -8.85
CA PHE A 231 8.32 4.17 -9.79
C PHE A 231 7.51 5.35 -9.24
N PRO A 232 7.77 6.59 -9.69
CA PRO A 232 6.89 7.73 -9.42
C PRO A 232 5.54 7.51 -10.11
N LEU A 233 4.46 7.74 -9.39
CA LEU A 233 3.09 7.63 -9.89
C LEU A 233 2.48 9.02 -10.05
N ASN A 234 1.91 9.24 -11.22
CA ASN A 234 1.09 10.40 -11.51
C ASN A 234 -0.35 9.97 -11.74
N ILE A 235 -1.31 10.58 -11.04
CA ILE A 235 -2.74 10.32 -11.24
C ILE A 235 -3.38 11.60 -11.74
N ILE A 236 -4.00 11.55 -12.91
CA ILE A 236 -4.75 12.67 -13.48
C ILE A 236 -6.23 12.36 -13.28
N ASP A 237 -6.85 13.02 -12.32
CA ASP A 237 -8.29 12.99 -12.12
C ASP A 237 -8.95 14.00 -13.05
N THR A 238 -9.88 13.51 -13.86
CA THR A 238 -10.59 14.36 -14.81
C THR A 238 -11.95 14.78 -14.28
N PRO A 239 -12.42 15.96 -14.70
CA PRO A 239 -13.81 16.35 -14.51
C PRO A 239 -14.80 15.39 -15.17
N GLU A 240 -16.08 15.60 -14.86
CA GLU A 240 -17.17 14.73 -15.31
C GLU A 240 -17.54 15.01 -16.77
N PHE A 241 -17.44 13.99 -17.62
CA PHE A 241 -17.96 14.03 -18.98
C PHE A 241 -19.49 13.94 -18.94
N ASN A 242 -20.20 15.06 -18.99
CA ASN A 242 -21.61 15.12 -19.45
C ASN A 242 -22.27 16.51 -19.43
N ASP A 243 -21.59 17.57 -19.01
CA ASP A 243 -22.26 18.88 -18.83
C ASP A 243 -21.50 20.04 -19.48
N THR A 244 -20.94 19.82 -20.67
CA THR A 244 -19.98 20.74 -21.26
C THR A 244 -20.12 20.88 -22.77
N THR A 245 -20.13 22.14 -23.21
CA THR A 245 -20.08 22.58 -24.60
C THR A 245 -18.74 22.20 -25.26
N GLU A 246 -18.71 21.95 -26.56
CA GLU A 246 -17.54 21.47 -27.32
C GLU A 246 -16.21 22.22 -27.08
N ASP A 247 -16.24 23.53 -26.82
CA ASP A 247 -15.02 24.32 -26.59
C ASP A 247 -14.36 24.08 -25.22
N PHE A 248 -15.14 23.60 -24.25
CA PHE A 248 -14.63 23.27 -22.92
C PHE A 248 -13.89 21.93 -22.93
N ASP A 249 -14.40 20.95 -23.69
CA ASP A 249 -13.74 19.66 -23.86
C ASP A 249 -12.36 19.84 -24.51
N LYS A 250 -12.21 20.80 -25.44
CA LYS A 250 -10.89 21.15 -26.01
C LYS A 250 -9.92 21.66 -24.95
N THR A 251 -10.36 22.58 -24.08
CA THR A 251 -9.49 23.16 -23.05
C THR A 251 -9.03 22.11 -22.03
N ILE A 252 -9.91 21.21 -21.59
CA ILE A 252 -9.51 20.10 -20.71
C ILE A 252 -8.57 19.16 -21.44
N PHE A 253 -8.88 18.82 -22.70
CA PHE A 253 -8.07 17.92 -23.49
C PHE A 253 -6.65 18.47 -23.70
N GLU A 254 -6.52 19.77 -23.98
CA GLU A 254 -5.23 20.48 -24.06
C GLU A 254 -4.45 20.37 -22.75
N LYS A 255 -5.10 20.60 -21.59
CA LYS A 255 -4.44 20.47 -20.28
C LYS A 255 -3.97 19.03 -20.01
N ILE A 256 -4.81 18.04 -20.31
CA ILE A 256 -4.43 16.63 -20.18
C ILE A 256 -3.26 16.31 -21.13
N GLN A 257 -3.31 16.80 -22.37
CA GLN A 257 -2.26 16.60 -23.35
C GLN A 257 -0.93 17.23 -22.91
N ASP A 258 -0.96 18.44 -22.33
CA ASP A 258 0.22 19.11 -21.77
C ASP A 258 0.82 18.30 -20.62
N LEU A 259 -0.01 17.76 -19.73
CA LEU A 259 0.44 16.89 -18.64
C LEU A 259 1.06 15.58 -19.14
N LEU A 260 0.55 15.03 -20.24
CA LEU A 260 1.08 13.80 -20.84
C LEU A 260 2.36 14.04 -21.65
N ASN A 261 2.48 15.20 -22.31
CA ASN A 261 3.63 15.55 -23.14
C ASN A 261 4.80 16.15 -22.33
N GLY A 262 4.54 16.74 -21.17
CA GLY A 262 5.55 17.36 -20.31
C GLY A 262 6.38 16.40 -19.46
N LYS A 263 6.32 15.08 -19.70
CA LYS A 263 6.89 14.03 -18.83
C LYS A 263 7.83 13.06 -19.54
#